data_AF-A0A534SQ24-F1
#
_entry.id   AF-A0A534SQ24-F1
#
_cell.length_a   1.000
_cell.length_b   1.000
_cell.length_c   1.000
_cell.angle_alpha   90.00
_cell.angle_beta   90.00
_cell.angle_gamma   90.00
#
_symmetry.space_group_name_H-M   'P 1'
#
loop_
_entity.id
_entity.type
_entity.pdbx_description
1 polymer ?
#
loop_
_entity_poly.entity_id
_entity_poly.type
_entity_poly.pdbx_seq_one_letter_code
_entity_poly.pdbx_strand_id
1 'polypeptide(L)'
;GGAMALLRLDVPGVVLYGGSIQPGRFQGRDVTIQDLFEAVGANAAGRMSDRDLGELEDRVCPGAGACGGQFTANTMAMALEFLGLSPMGTASVA
;
A
#
# COMPACT_ATOMS: atom_id res chain seq x y z
N GLY A 1 1.90 -15.21 3.40
CA GLY A 1 2.54 -16.32 2.65
C GLY A 1 3.81 -16.78 3.34
N GLY A 2 4.91 -16.03 3.20
CA GLY A 2 6.22 -16.41 3.74
C GLY A 2 6.25 -16.76 5.23
N ALA A 3 5.53 -16.01 6.06
CA ALA A 3 5.44 -16.29 7.51
C ALA A 3 4.89 -17.69 7.82
N MET A 4 3.85 -18.15 7.12
CA MET A 4 3.31 -19.50 7.33
C MET A 4 4.30 -20.60 6.92
N ALA A 5 5.12 -20.36 5.90
CA ALA A 5 6.13 -21.31 5.48
C ALA A 5 7.26 -21.41 6.53
N LEU A 6 7.75 -20.27 7.03
CA LEU A 6 8.76 -20.24 8.09
C LEU A 6 8.30 -21.00 9.33
N LEU A 7 7.08 -20.75 9.78
CA LEU A 7 6.51 -21.42 10.95
C LEU A 7 6.32 -22.93 10.76
N ARG A 8 6.06 -23.40 9.53
CA ARG A 8 5.89 -24.83 9.25
C ARG A 8 7.21 -25.57 9.09
N LEU A 9 8.23 -24.90 8.57
CA LEU A 9 9.55 -25.50 8.38
C LEU A 9 10.36 -25.53 9.67
N ASP A 10 10.08 -24.62 10.61
CA ASP A 10 10.79 -24.50 11.89
C ASP A 10 12.31 -24.39 11.72
N VAL A 11 12.72 -23.65 10.67
CA VAL A 11 14.12 -23.34 10.38
C VAL A 11 14.37 -21.84 10.56
N PRO A 12 15.60 -21.43 10.90
CA PRO A 12 15.93 -20.01 11.02
C PRO A 12 15.61 -19.23 9.74
N GLY A 13 14.85 -18.15 9.86
CA GLY A 13 14.52 -17.28 8.75
C GLY A 13 13.82 -16.00 9.18
N VAL A 14 13.64 -15.10 8.21
CA VAL A 14 13.10 -13.76 8.42
C VAL A 14 12.20 -13.38 7.25
N VAL A 15 11.15 -12.62 7.51
CA VAL A 15 10.30 -12.00 6.48
C VAL A 15 10.78 -10.57 6.25
N LEU A 16 11.01 -10.22 4.99
CA LEU A 16 11.38 -8.86 4.61
C LEU A 16 10.20 -8.21 3.89
N TYR A 17 9.71 -7.12 4.45
CA TYR A 17 8.69 -6.30 3.81
C TYR A 17 9.32 -5.37 2.77
N GLY A 18 8.71 -5.28 1.59
CA GLY A 18 9.25 -4.50 0.46
C GLY A 18 9.05 -2.98 0.59
N GLY A 19 8.29 -2.52 1.57
CA GLY A 19 8.00 -1.10 1.80
C GLY A 19 6.65 -0.65 1.26
N SER A 20 6.21 0.49 1.79
CA SER A 20 4.95 1.15 1.40
C SER A 20 5.21 2.17 0.30
N ILE A 21 4.30 2.27 -0.67
CA ILE A 21 4.37 3.30 -1.70
C ILE A 21 4.16 4.69 -1.07
N GLN A 22 4.87 5.69 -1.60
CA GLN A 22 4.60 7.10 -1.27
C GLN A 22 3.26 7.56 -1.85
N PRO A 23 2.59 8.55 -1.22
CA PRO A 23 1.38 9.12 -1.78
C PRO A 23 1.65 9.79 -3.13
N GLY A 24 0.73 9.60 -4.07
CA GLY A 24 0.70 10.36 -5.32
C GLY A 24 0.28 11.81 -5.09
N ARG A 25 0.36 12.64 -6.12
CA ARG A 25 -0.02 14.07 -6.02
C ARG A 25 -0.92 14.49 -7.17
N PHE A 26 -2.13 14.92 -6.85
CA PHE A 26 -3.15 15.32 -7.82
C PHE A 26 -3.80 16.62 -7.38
N GLN A 27 -3.89 17.60 -8.29
CA GLN A 27 -4.50 18.93 -8.01
C GLN A 27 -4.04 19.60 -6.70
N GLY A 28 -2.76 19.45 -6.35
CA GLY A 28 -2.17 20.07 -5.16
C GLY A 28 -2.43 19.34 -3.84
N ARG A 29 -3.19 18.23 -3.85
CA ARG A 29 -3.36 17.34 -2.70
C ARG A 29 -2.66 16.00 -2.89
N ASP A 30 -2.34 15.38 -1.76
CA ASP A 30 -1.85 14.01 -1.75
C ASP A 30 -3.01 13.05 -2.01
N VAL A 31 -2.73 12.00 -2.78
CA VAL A 31 -3.71 10.98 -3.18
C VAL A 31 -3.16 9.58 -3.01
N THR A 32 -4.04 8.66 -2.70
CA THR A 32 -3.77 7.24 -2.49
C THR A 32 -4.68 6.40 -3.39
N ILE A 33 -4.41 5.10 -3.49
CA ILE A 33 -5.24 4.20 -4.29
C ILE A 33 -6.71 4.17 -3.84
N GLN A 34 -6.99 4.49 -2.56
CA GLN A 34 -8.35 4.63 -2.07
C GLN A 34 -9.08 5.81 -2.75
N ASP A 35 -8.39 6.94 -2.94
CA ASP A 35 -8.95 8.09 -3.65
C ASP A 35 -9.33 7.75 -5.09
N LEU A 36 -8.56 6.87 -5.76
CA LEU A 36 -8.92 6.38 -7.09
C LEU A 36 -10.22 5.57 -7.06
N PHE A 37 -10.39 4.68 -6.08
CA PHE A 37 -11.65 3.92 -5.95
C PHE A 37 -12.85 4.83 -5.67
N GLU A 38 -12.68 5.85 -4.84
CA GLU A 38 -13.72 6.85 -4.58
C GLU A 38 -14.00 7.71 -5.84
N ALA A 39 -12.96 8.06 -6.61
CA ALA A 39 -13.07 8.80 -7.86
C ALA A 39 -13.83 8.04 -8.94
N VAL A 40 -13.62 6.73 -9.06
CA VAL A 40 -14.42 5.86 -9.96
C VAL A 40 -15.91 5.94 -9.60
N GLY A 41 -16.24 5.90 -8.31
CA GLY A 41 -17.62 6.10 -7.84
C GLY A 41 -18.16 7.50 -8.11
N ALA A 42 -17.32 8.54 -7.96
CA ALA A 42 -17.70 9.92 -8.26
C ALA A 42 -17.94 10.15 -9.75
N ASN A 43 -17.12 9.56 -10.61
CA ASN A 43 -17.27 9.59 -12.07
C ASN A 43 -18.56 8.88 -12.51
N ALA A 44 -18.84 7.68 -12.00
CA ALA A 44 -20.09 6.96 -12.27
C ALA A 44 -21.33 7.74 -11.81
N ALA A 45 -21.21 8.56 -10.76
CA ALA A 45 -22.27 9.45 -10.27
C ALA A 45 -22.35 10.80 -11.02
N GLY A 46 -21.55 11.02 -12.07
CA GLY A 46 -21.50 12.27 -12.84
C GLY A 46 -20.88 13.46 -12.08
N ARG A 47 -20.17 13.20 -10.98
CA ARG A 47 -19.54 14.24 -10.13
C ARG A 47 -18.06 14.47 -10.42
N MET A 48 -17.49 13.72 -11.37
CA MET A 48 -16.11 13.84 -11.83
C MET A 48 -16.05 13.54 -13.33
N SER A 49 -15.23 14.28 -14.09
CA SER A 49 -15.07 14.03 -15.53
C SER A 49 -14.17 12.83 -15.80
N ASP A 50 -14.35 12.16 -16.94
CA ASP A 50 -13.47 11.06 -17.37
C ASP A 50 -12.00 11.50 -17.49
N ARG A 51 -11.80 12.77 -17.87
CA ARG A 51 -10.48 13.37 -17.95
C ARG A 51 -9.82 13.47 -16.57
N ASP A 52 -10.55 13.99 -15.57
CA ASP A 52 -10.03 14.11 -14.21
C ASP A 52 -9.73 12.74 -13.60
N LEU A 53 -10.56 11.74 -13.91
CA LEU A 53 -10.34 10.36 -13.48
C LEU A 53 -9.06 9.77 -14.09
N GLY A 54 -8.85 9.96 -15.40
CA GLY A 54 -7.62 9.51 -16.06
C GLY A 54 -6.37 10.23 -15.54
N GLU A 55 -6.43 11.55 -15.35
CA GLU A 55 -5.30 12.30 -14.77
C GLU A 55 -4.99 11.87 -13.31
N LEU A 56 -6.00 11.42 -12.56
CA LEU A 56 -5.80 10.85 -11.21
C LEU A 56 -5.17 9.46 -11.27
N GLU A 57 -5.64 8.60 -12.18
CA GLU A 57 -5.11 7.24 -12.40
C GLU A 57 -3.61 7.27 -12.70
N ASP A 58 -3.17 8.19 -13.56
CA ASP A 58 -1.75 8.34 -13.92
C ASP A 58 -0.86 8.80 -12.75
N ARG A 59 -1.43 9.40 -11.71
CA ARG A 59 -0.67 10.04 -10.62
C ARG A 59 -0.76 9.33 -9.29
N VAL A 60 -1.73 8.44 -9.10
CA VAL A 60 -2.02 7.84 -7.79
C VAL A 60 -0.95 6.85 -7.32
N CYS A 61 -0.21 6.24 -8.25
CA CYS A 61 0.87 5.29 -7.97
C CYS A 61 2.22 5.85 -8.46
N PRO A 62 2.91 6.68 -7.66
CA PRO A 62 4.14 7.36 -8.09
C PRO A 62 5.38 6.45 -8.17
N GLY A 63 5.31 5.20 -7.71
CA GLY A 63 6.46 4.30 -7.65
C GLY A 63 6.11 2.88 -7.21
N ALA A 64 7.15 2.13 -6.85
CA ALA A 64 7.01 0.78 -6.30
C ALA A 64 6.63 0.81 -4.80
N GLY A 65 5.99 -0.25 -4.33
CA GLY A 65 5.60 -0.42 -2.93
C GLY A 65 4.17 -0.92 -2.80
N ALA A 66 3.80 -1.37 -1.60
CA ALA A 66 2.41 -1.74 -1.31
C ALA A 66 1.54 -0.49 -1.10
N CYS A 67 0.22 -0.65 -1.05
CA CYS A 67 -0.72 0.45 -0.85
C CYS A 67 -0.38 1.31 0.39
N GLY A 68 -0.34 2.63 0.21
CA GLY A 68 0.16 3.59 1.22
C GLY A 68 -0.61 3.66 2.55
N GLY A 69 -1.86 3.22 2.58
CA GLY A 69 -2.69 3.24 3.79
C GLY A 69 -2.42 2.05 4.73
N GLN A 70 -2.95 2.12 5.95
CA GLN A 70 -2.96 0.99 6.89
C GLN A 70 -4.00 -0.07 6.50
N PHE A 71 -3.81 -0.62 5.29
CA PHE A 71 -4.56 -1.75 4.76
C PHE A 71 -3.83 -3.05 5.09
N THR A 72 -4.26 -4.16 4.48
CA THR A 72 -3.72 -5.49 4.74
C THR A 72 -2.20 -5.57 4.67
N ALA A 73 -1.55 -4.96 3.68
CA ALA A 73 -0.09 -5.05 3.52
C ALA A 73 0.67 -4.42 4.70
N ASN A 74 0.40 -3.15 4.99
CA ASN A 74 1.05 -2.42 6.08
C ASN A 74 0.66 -2.96 7.47
N THR A 75 -0.60 -3.39 7.65
CA THR A 75 -1.03 -4.04 8.89
C THR A 75 -0.29 -5.36 9.13
N MET A 76 -0.16 -6.20 8.11
CA MET A 76 0.58 -7.46 8.25
C MET A 76 2.09 -7.23 8.39
N ALA A 77 2.66 -6.21 7.75
CA ALA A 77 4.06 -5.84 7.95
C ALA A 77 4.33 -5.49 9.42
N MET A 78 3.50 -4.63 10.02
CA MET A 78 3.59 -4.29 11.45
C MET A 78 3.38 -5.51 12.35
N ALA A 79 2.41 -6.38 12.03
CA ALA A 79 2.18 -7.60 12.79
C ALA A 79 3.39 -8.54 12.76
N LEU A 80 4.03 -8.71 11.60
CA LEU A 80 5.21 -9.56 11.45
C LEU A 80 6.44 -8.98 12.14
N GLU A 81 6.60 -7.66 12.13
CA GLU A 81 7.63 -6.98 12.92
C GLU A 81 7.40 -7.18 14.43
N PHE A 82 6.17 -6.96 14.91
CA PHE A 82 5.81 -7.15 16.31
C PHE A 82 6.00 -8.59 16.80
N LEU A 83 5.69 -9.58 15.95
CA LEU A 83 5.91 -11.00 16.23
C LEU A 83 7.39 -11.41 16.20
N GLY A 84 8.31 -10.51 15.84
CA GLY A 84 9.74 -10.80 15.72
C GLY A 84 10.09 -11.63 14.48
N LEU A 85 9.17 -11.75 13.51
CA LEU A 85 9.39 -12.44 12.25
C LEU A 85 10.00 -11.53 11.18
N SER A 86 10.01 -10.21 11.40
CA SER A 86 10.68 -9.21 10.58
C SER A 86 11.59 -8.35 11.45
N PRO A 87 12.70 -7.79 10.92
CA PRO A 87 13.56 -6.91 11.69
C PRO A 87 12.82 -5.63 12.08
N MET A 88 13.15 -5.08 13.25
CA MET A 88 12.59 -3.82 13.73
C MET A 88 12.83 -2.68 12.74
N GLY A 89 11.82 -1.84 12.54
CA GLY A 89 11.83 -0.70 11.63
C GLY A 89 11.59 -1.04 10.17
N THR A 90 11.38 -2.31 9.80
CA THR A 90 11.16 -2.69 8.38
C THR A 90 9.72 -2.45 7.92
N ALA A 91 8.73 -2.42 8.81
CA ALA A 91 7.35 -2.12 8.44
C ALA A 91 7.09 -0.63 8.15
N SER A 92 8.00 0.25 8.56
CA SER A 92 7.90 1.71 8.44
C SER A 92 8.82 2.32 7.37
N VAL A 93 9.52 1.49 6.59
CA VAL A 93 10.30 1.96 5.43
C VAL A 93 9.36 2.30 4.27
N ALA A 94 9.49 3.53 3.77
CA ALA A 94 8.76 4.10 2.64
C ALA A 94 9.70 4.52 1.50
#